data_AF-A0A2A2GES9-F1
#
_entry.id   AF-A0A2A2GES9-F1
#
_cell.length_a   1.000
_cell.length_b   1.000
_cell.length_c   1.000
_cell.angle_alpha   90.00
_cell.angle_beta   90.00
_cell.angle_gamma   90.00
#
_symmetry.space_group_name_H-M   'P 1'
#
loop_
_entity.id
_entity.type
_entity.pdbx_description
1 polymer ?
#
loop_
_entity_poly.entity_id
_entity_poly.type
_entity_poly.pdbx_seq_one_letter_code
_entity_poly.pdbx_strand_id
1 'polypeptide(L)'
;MDRKLNALFLFVAVVVFITAANTTQQWNILLGVLLAAPFSFAAFFFRSLSLDGMFAATVIGTFAFGLGGWKLAIVLLLFFVSSTVISNRSKWRAENISQSVRRDGLQVWANGFWLVTFLIFVTIFNAPIFLIGAIAAIATAAADTWATEIGSRTSNSTYLITTFEQVKPGTDGGVSIKGTTAAFFAAVMISGISVYVFSLHFSVFICIFIAAVLGCLIDSYLGALFQQNKRSVMLPAVDVEIDFSNNLVNTISTGFGGLLAIISKLFFA
;
A
#
# COMPACT_ATOMS: atom_id res chain seq x y z
N MET A 1 16.95 2.33 5.95
CA MET A 1 16.09 1.42 6.76
C MET A 1 15.46 0.36 5.84
N ASP A 2 14.79 0.80 4.78
CA ASP A 2 14.52 0.08 3.53
C ASP A 2 15.54 -1.02 3.13
N ARG A 3 16.86 -0.75 3.10
CA ARG A 3 17.86 -1.80 2.75
C ARG A 3 17.88 -2.97 3.74
N LYS A 4 17.68 -2.70 5.04
CA LYS A 4 17.57 -3.73 6.08
C LYS A 4 16.27 -4.52 5.92
N LEU A 5 15.16 -3.84 5.56
CA LEU A 5 13.89 -4.50 5.23
C LEU A 5 14.04 -5.40 4.00
N ASN A 6 14.68 -4.93 2.93
CA ASN A 6 14.97 -5.74 1.75
C ASN A 6 15.76 -7.00 2.12
N ALA A 7 16.85 -6.86 2.88
CA ALA A 7 17.66 -7.99 3.31
C ALA A 7 16.87 -8.97 4.19
N LEU A 8 16.10 -8.46 5.16
CA LEU A 8 15.26 -9.27 6.05
C LEU A 8 14.22 -10.07 5.25
N PHE A 9 13.48 -9.41 4.36
CA PHE A 9 12.44 -10.07 3.59
C PHE A 9 12.98 -10.99 2.49
N LEU A 10 14.17 -10.73 1.93
CA LEU A 10 14.86 -11.70 1.08
C LEU A 10 15.27 -12.95 1.87
N PHE A 11 15.79 -12.78 3.09
CA PHE A 11 16.07 -13.90 3.97
C PHE A 11 14.80 -14.69 4.30
N VAL A 12 13.71 -14.00 4.65
CA VAL A 12 12.40 -14.62 4.89
C VAL A 12 11.89 -15.34 3.63
N ALA A 13 12.09 -14.79 2.43
CA ALA A 13 11.72 -15.45 1.19
C ALA A 13 12.45 -16.79 1.02
N VAL A 14 13.75 -16.84 1.32
CA VAL A 14 14.55 -18.08 1.30
C VAL A 14 14.04 -19.07 2.35
N VAL A 15 13.77 -18.63 3.57
CA VAL A 15 13.22 -19.49 4.63
C VAL A 15 11.88 -20.07 4.19
N VAL A 16 10.93 -19.23 3.77
CA VAL A 16 9.62 -19.67 3.29
C VAL A 16 9.75 -20.62 2.11
N PHE A 17 10.64 -20.33 1.15
CA PHE A 17 10.91 -21.18 -0.01
C PHE A 17 11.32 -22.61 0.39
N ILE A 18 12.18 -22.73 1.41
CA ILE A 18 12.72 -24.02 1.87
C ILE A 18 11.71 -24.75 2.77
N THR A 19 11.04 -24.04 3.69
CA THR A 19 10.33 -24.67 4.80
C THR A 19 8.82 -24.75 4.64
N ALA A 20 8.20 -23.90 3.81
CA ALA A 20 6.74 -23.75 3.79
C ALA A 20 6.13 -23.73 2.37
N ALA A 21 6.86 -23.23 1.37
CA ALA A 21 6.36 -23.10 0.01
C ALA A 21 6.20 -24.47 -0.65
N ASN A 22 5.04 -24.69 -1.29
CA ASN A 22 4.85 -25.85 -2.15
C ASN A 22 5.59 -25.69 -3.49
N THR A 23 5.66 -26.77 -4.28
CA THR A 23 6.39 -26.79 -5.56
C THR A 23 5.96 -25.66 -6.51
N THR A 24 4.66 -25.37 -6.60
CA THR A 24 4.16 -24.29 -7.45
C THR A 24 4.62 -22.92 -6.94
N GLN A 25 4.55 -22.68 -5.63
CA GLN A 25 5.01 -21.43 -5.02
C GLN A 25 6.53 -21.27 -5.16
N GLN A 26 7.31 -22.33 -5.05
CA GLN A 26 8.76 -22.29 -5.29
C GLN A 26 9.06 -21.81 -6.72
N TRP A 27 8.44 -22.41 -7.73
CA TRP A 27 8.57 -21.95 -9.11
C TRP A 27 8.11 -20.52 -9.30
N ASN A 28 6.99 -20.14 -8.68
CA ASN A 28 6.49 -18.77 -8.73
C ASN A 28 7.44 -17.79 -8.06
N ILE A 29 8.13 -18.14 -6.96
CA ILE A 29 9.12 -17.25 -6.32
C ILE A 29 10.28 -17.01 -7.27
N LEU A 30 10.81 -18.05 -7.91
CA LEU A 30 11.90 -17.92 -8.88
C LEU A 30 11.48 -17.06 -10.07
N LEU A 31 10.30 -17.32 -10.65
CA LEU A 31 9.72 -16.49 -11.70
C LEU A 31 9.43 -15.06 -11.22
N GLY A 32 9.01 -14.91 -9.97
CA GLY A 32 8.74 -13.62 -9.34
C GLY A 32 9.99 -12.75 -9.30
N VAL A 33 11.14 -13.30 -8.91
CA VAL A 33 12.43 -12.58 -8.99
C VAL A 33 12.74 -12.18 -10.43
N LEU A 34 12.62 -13.14 -11.36
CA LEU A 34 12.95 -12.94 -12.78
C LEU A 34 12.05 -11.92 -13.47
N LEU A 35 10.78 -11.78 -13.05
CA LEU A 35 9.82 -10.84 -13.63
C LEU A 35 9.79 -9.50 -12.91
N ALA A 36 9.91 -9.49 -11.58
CA ALA A 36 9.86 -8.26 -10.78
C ALA A 36 11.10 -7.40 -10.98
N ALA A 37 12.28 -8.00 -11.18
CA ALA A 37 13.51 -7.24 -11.37
C ALA A 37 13.51 -6.41 -12.67
N PRO A 38 13.21 -6.96 -13.87
CA PRO A 38 13.10 -6.16 -15.09
C PRO A 38 12.00 -5.10 -15.01
N PHE A 39 10.84 -5.43 -14.44
CA PHE A 39 9.75 -4.47 -14.29
C PHE A 39 10.14 -3.30 -13.38
N SER A 40 10.76 -3.59 -12.24
CA SER A 40 11.22 -2.57 -11.30
C SER A 40 12.37 -1.74 -11.89
N PHE A 41 13.27 -2.38 -12.64
CA PHE A 41 14.33 -1.68 -13.36
C PHE A 41 13.77 -0.73 -14.42
N ALA A 42 12.78 -1.16 -15.20
CA ALA A 42 12.09 -0.29 -16.15
C ALA A 42 11.42 0.89 -15.42
N ALA A 43 10.74 0.65 -14.29
CA ALA A 43 10.15 1.71 -13.48
C ALA A 43 11.17 2.70 -12.91
N PHE A 44 12.37 2.24 -12.55
CA PHE A 44 13.50 3.11 -12.19
C PHE A 44 14.01 3.92 -13.38
N PHE A 45 14.18 3.28 -14.54
CA PHE A 45 14.64 3.92 -15.77
C PHE A 45 13.67 5.02 -16.23
N PHE A 46 12.36 4.77 -16.17
CA PHE A 46 11.30 5.75 -16.43
C PHE A 46 11.06 6.74 -15.28
N ARG A 47 11.96 6.78 -14.28
CA ARG A 47 11.97 7.73 -13.16
C ARG A 47 10.73 7.66 -12.25
N SER A 48 9.99 6.57 -12.26
CA SER A 48 8.88 6.32 -11.32
C SER A 48 9.38 5.87 -9.94
N LEU A 49 10.51 5.15 -9.91
CA LEU A 49 11.18 4.68 -8.70
C LEU A 49 12.57 5.32 -8.54
N SER A 50 12.97 5.50 -7.28
CA SER A 50 14.38 5.67 -6.92
C SER A 50 15.12 4.33 -6.99
N LEU A 51 16.46 4.35 -6.82
CA LEU A 51 17.24 3.12 -6.78
C LEU A 51 16.82 2.22 -5.61
N ASP A 52 16.67 2.79 -4.41
CA ASP A 52 16.20 2.04 -3.24
C ASP A 52 14.74 1.55 -3.43
N GLY A 53 13.91 2.34 -4.11
CA GLY A 53 12.54 1.98 -4.52
C GLY A 53 12.49 0.79 -5.47
N MET A 54 13.43 0.71 -6.43
CA MET A 54 13.56 -0.42 -7.35
C MET A 54 13.82 -1.74 -6.61
N PHE A 55 14.75 -1.74 -5.64
CA PHE A 55 15.05 -2.93 -4.86
C PHE A 55 13.85 -3.33 -3.99
N ALA A 56 13.19 -2.39 -3.32
CA ALA A 56 11.99 -2.66 -2.53
C ALA A 56 10.84 -3.23 -3.41
N ALA A 57 10.61 -2.65 -4.58
CA ALA A 57 9.61 -3.12 -5.53
C ALA A 57 9.93 -4.51 -6.08
N THR A 58 11.21 -4.84 -6.28
CA THR A 58 11.65 -6.18 -6.69
C THR A 58 11.32 -7.21 -5.62
N VAL A 59 11.60 -6.91 -4.34
CA VAL A 59 11.28 -7.80 -3.22
C VAL A 59 9.77 -7.98 -3.09
N ILE A 60 9.00 -6.89 -3.03
CA ILE A 60 7.53 -6.96 -2.91
C ILE A 60 6.90 -7.68 -4.11
N GLY A 61 7.38 -7.41 -5.33
CA GLY A 61 6.93 -8.09 -6.55
C GLY A 61 7.23 -9.59 -6.53
N THR A 62 8.39 -9.98 -5.98
CA THR A 62 8.75 -11.40 -5.77
C THR A 62 7.76 -12.10 -4.86
N PHE A 63 7.37 -11.49 -3.74
CA PHE A 63 6.35 -12.06 -2.84
C PHE A 63 4.97 -12.08 -3.47
N ALA A 64 4.56 -11.00 -4.14
CA ALA A 64 3.25 -10.89 -4.77
C ALA A 64 3.04 -11.95 -5.85
N PHE A 65 4.04 -12.15 -6.73
CA PHE A 65 3.98 -13.20 -7.74
C PHE A 65 4.24 -14.59 -7.12
N GLY A 66 5.21 -14.70 -6.21
CA GLY A 66 5.65 -15.96 -5.63
C GLY A 66 4.59 -16.65 -4.77
N LEU A 67 4.03 -15.92 -3.82
CA LEU A 67 3.05 -16.45 -2.86
C LEU A 67 1.60 -16.16 -3.28
N GLY A 68 1.36 -15.03 -3.96
CA GLY A 68 0.03 -14.63 -4.45
C GLY A 68 -0.29 -15.05 -5.89
N GLY A 69 0.71 -15.53 -6.63
CA GLY A 69 0.57 -15.93 -8.04
C GLY A 69 0.44 -14.75 -9.01
N TRP A 70 0.33 -15.09 -10.30
CA TRP A 70 0.17 -14.10 -11.38
C TRP A 70 -1.07 -13.21 -11.19
N LYS A 71 -2.13 -13.76 -10.59
CA LYS A 71 -3.38 -13.05 -10.29
C LYS A 71 -3.14 -11.83 -9.40
N LEU A 72 -2.44 -12.01 -8.27
CA LEU A 72 -2.13 -10.92 -7.36
C LEU A 72 -1.10 -9.95 -7.95
N ALA A 73 -0.13 -10.47 -8.72
CA ALA A 73 0.85 -9.64 -9.40
C ALA A 73 0.18 -8.64 -10.35
N ILE A 74 -0.85 -9.04 -11.12
CA ILE A 74 -1.62 -8.12 -11.97
C ILE A 74 -2.34 -7.05 -11.15
N VAL A 75 -2.92 -7.40 -9.99
CA VAL A 75 -3.57 -6.42 -9.10
C VAL A 75 -2.55 -5.39 -8.58
N LEU A 76 -1.38 -5.86 -8.15
CA LEU A 76 -0.29 -4.98 -7.69
C LEU A 76 0.24 -4.09 -8.83
N LEU A 77 0.41 -4.64 -10.03
CA LEU A 77 0.81 -3.89 -11.22
C LEU A 77 -0.23 -2.84 -11.59
N LEU A 78 -1.53 -3.16 -11.51
CA LEU A 78 -2.61 -2.19 -11.75
C LEU A 78 -2.52 -1.02 -10.77
N PHE A 79 -2.32 -1.29 -9.48
CA PHE A 79 -2.09 -0.24 -8.48
C PHE A 79 -0.87 0.61 -8.86
N PHE A 80 0.28 -0.03 -9.13
CA PHE A 80 1.52 0.69 -9.42
C PHE A 80 1.43 1.56 -10.67
N VAL A 81 0.94 0.99 -11.78
CA VAL A 81 0.82 1.68 -13.07
C VAL A 81 -0.16 2.83 -12.96
N SER A 82 -1.37 2.59 -12.44
CA SER A 82 -2.39 3.64 -12.33
C SER A 82 -1.93 4.80 -11.45
N SER A 83 -1.32 4.49 -10.29
CA SER A 83 -0.79 5.50 -9.38
C SER A 83 0.37 6.27 -10.02
N THR A 84 1.22 5.62 -10.81
CA THR A 84 2.30 6.29 -11.55
C THR A 84 1.77 7.22 -12.63
N VAL A 85 0.77 6.78 -13.40
CA VAL A 85 0.13 7.61 -14.44
C VAL A 85 -0.51 8.85 -13.83
N ILE A 86 -1.17 8.68 -12.69
CA ILE A 86 -1.75 9.80 -11.94
C ILE A 86 -0.62 10.71 -11.46
N SER A 87 0.37 10.21 -10.70
CA SER A 87 1.48 11.00 -10.14
C SER A 87 2.29 11.76 -11.20
N ASN A 88 2.63 11.14 -12.33
CA ASN A 88 3.43 11.77 -13.40
C ASN A 88 2.74 12.96 -14.08
N ARG A 89 1.40 13.05 -14.00
CA ARG A 89 0.66 14.23 -14.47
C ARG A 89 0.67 15.38 -13.45
N SER A 90 1.25 15.19 -12.27
CA SER A 90 1.30 16.16 -11.18
C SER A 90 2.56 17.05 -11.25
N LYS A 91 2.56 18.07 -12.11
CA LYS A 91 3.59 19.14 -12.03
C LYS A 91 3.48 19.90 -10.71
N TRP A 92 2.24 20.07 -10.23
CA TRP A 92 1.92 20.78 -9.00
C TRP A 92 2.66 20.23 -7.76
N ARG A 93 2.74 18.90 -7.59
CA ARG A 93 3.39 18.30 -6.42
C ARG A 93 4.90 18.52 -6.45
N ALA A 94 5.51 18.37 -7.62
CA ALA A 94 6.94 18.60 -7.83
C ALA A 94 7.35 20.07 -7.57
N GLU A 95 6.43 21.01 -7.81
CA GLU A 95 6.68 22.45 -7.66
C GLU A 95 6.32 22.99 -6.27
N ASN A 96 5.33 22.38 -5.58
CA ASN A 96 4.74 22.95 -4.35
C ASN A 96 4.88 22.09 -3.09
N ILE A 97 5.33 20.84 -3.21
CA ILE A 97 5.55 19.93 -2.07
C ILE A 97 6.99 19.42 -2.11
N SER A 98 7.71 19.50 -0.99
CA SER A 98 9.11 19.04 -0.85
C SER A 98 9.28 17.50 -0.87
N GLN A 99 8.33 16.76 -1.45
CA GLN A 99 8.38 15.31 -1.58
C GLN A 99 8.89 14.92 -2.97
N SER A 100 9.74 13.89 -3.04
CA SER A 100 10.30 13.42 -4.29
C SER A 100 9.23 12.88 -5.23
N VAL A 101 9.30 13.26 -6.51
CA VAL A 101 8.43 12.73 -7.58
C VAL A 101 8.62 11.22 -7.77
N ARG A 102 9.80 10.70 -7.42
CA ARG A 102 10.09 9.26 -7.44
C ARG A 102 9.70 8.62 -6.11
N ARG A 103 9.09 7.44 -6.14
CA ARG A 103 8.83 6.68 -4.91
C ARG A 103 10.13 6.07 -4.39
N ASP A 104 10.39 6.27 -3.10
CA ASP A 104 11.56 5.73 -2.43
C ASP A 104 11.32 4.33 -1.85
N GLY A 105 12.39 3.68 -1.38
CA GLY A 105 12.28 2.33 -0.80
C GLY A 105 11.37 2.28 0.43
N LEU A 106 11.35 3.35 1.24
CA LEU A 106 10.52 3.41 2.43
C LEU A 106 9.04 3.57 2.09
N GLN A 107 8.70 4.38 1.10
CA GLN A 107 7.33 4.54 0.63
C GLN A 107 6.80 3.26 -0.01
N VAL A 108 7.66 2.55 -0.77
CA VAL A 108 7.31 1.25 -1.35
C VAL A 108 7.05 0.21 -0.24
N TRP A 109 7.88 0.17 0.80
CA TRP A 109 7.64 -0.68 1.97
C TRP A 109 6.43 -0.25 2.79
N ALA A 110 6.21 1.04 2.98
CA ALA A 110 5.07 1.53 3.75
C ALA A 110 3.74 1.04 3.17
N ASN A 111 3.63 1.04 1.85
CA ASN A 111 2.44 0.55 1.15
C ASN A 111 2.42 -0.98 0.98
N GLY A 112 3.58 -1.63 0.95
CA GLY A 112 3.72 -3.06 0.61
C GLY A 112 4.00 -4.00 1.79
N PHE A 113 4.31 -3.51 2.98
CA PHE A 113 4.71 -4.33 4.13
C PHE A 113 3.62 -5.33 4.54
N TRP A 114 2.38 -4.85 4.70
CA TRP A 114 1.27 -5.71 5.09
C TRP A 114 0.83 -6.67 3.98
N LEU A 115 0.96 -6.26 2.71
CA LEU A 115 0.80 -7.17 1.57
C LEU A 115 1.74 -8.38 1.71
N VAL A 116 3.04 -8.15 1.89
CA VAL A 116 4.03 -9.23 2.02
C VAL A 116 3.76 -10.07 3.26
N THR A 117 3.46 -9.43 4.39
CA THR A 117 3.18 -10.10 5.67
C THR A 117 1.98 -11.04 5.55
N PHE A 118 0.87 -10.57 4.98
CA PHE A 118 -0.30 -11.41 4.79
C PHE A 118 -0.06 -12.57 3.81
N LEU A 119 0.78 -12.38 2.77
CA LEU A 119 1.14 -13.48 1.86
C LEU A 119 2.00 -14.55 2.51
N ILE A 120 2.91 -14.14 3.41
CA ILE A 120 3.65 -15.08 4.26
C ILE A 120 2.65 -15.87 5.12
N PHE A 121 1.65 -15.21 5.72
CA PHE A 121 0.62 -15.87 6.51
C PHE A 121 -0.29 -16.81 5.71
N VAL A 122 -0.64 -16.46 4.46
CA VAL A 122 -1.33 -17.38 3.54
C VAL A 122 -0.56 -18.69 3.44
N THR A 123 0.77 -18.62 3.32
CA THR A 123 1.63 -19.78 3.09
C THR A 123 1.90 -20.57 4.37
N ILE A 124 2.27 -19.89 5.47
CA ILE A 124 2.61 -20.54 6.75
C ILE A 124 1.39 -21.17 7.41
N PHE A 125 0.25 -20.48 7.42
CA PHE A 125 -0.96 -20.96 8.10
C PHE A 125 -1.92 -21.70 7.17
N ASN A 126 -1.61 -21.79 5.87
CA ASN A 126 -2.48 -22.35 4.84
C ASN A 126 -3.92 -21.78 4.92
N ALA A 127 -4.03 -20.47 5.16
CA ALA A 127 -5.29 -19.80 5.46
C ALA A 127 -5.59 -18.74 4.38
N PRO A 128 -6.48 -19.05 3.41
CA PRO A 128 -6.79 -18.15 2.28
C PRO A 128 -7.37 -16.80 2.69
N ILE A 129 -7.91 -16.68 3.91
CA ILE A 129 -8.46 -15.43 4.43
C ILE A 129 -7.42 -14.28 4.42
N PHE A 130 -6.13 -14.60 4.63
CA PHE A 130 -5.07 -13.59 4.59
C PHE A 130 -4.86 -13.00 3.19
N LEU A 131 -5.25 -13.70 2.11
CA LEU A 131 -5.23 -13.15 0.76
C LEU A 131 -6.18 -11.94 0.65
N ILE A 132 -7.31 -11.96 1.36
CA ILE A 132 -8.24 -10.83 1.40
C ILE A 132 -7.59 -9.63 2.09
N GLY A 133 -6.85 -9.86 3.17
CA GLY A 133 -6.05 -8.82 3.83
C GLY A 133 -4.95 -8.26 2.93
N ALA A 134 -4.25 -9.11 2.18
CA ALA A 134 -3.25 -8.71 1.20
C ALA A 134 -3.85 -7.81 0.10
N ILE A 135 -4.99 -8.19 -0.46
CA ILE A 135 -5.70 -7.41 -1.48
C ILE A 135 -6.20 -6.07 -0.89
N ALA A 136 -6.76 -6.10 0.33
CA ALA A 136 -7.23 -4.88 1.00
C ALA A 136 -6.09 -3.93 1.37
N ALA A 137 -4.90 -4.42 1.70
CA ALA A 137 -3.72 -3.58 1.89
C ALA A 137 -3.34 -2.86 0.57
N ILE A 138 -3.35 -3.57 -0.57
CA ILE A 138 -3.14 -2.95 -1.90
C ILE A 138 -4.23 -1.91 -2.20
N ALA A 139 -5.50 -2.25 -1.95
CA ALA A 139 -6.63 -1.36 -2.21
C ALA A 139 -6.58 -0.09 -1.35
N THR A 140 -6.17 -0.22 -0.09
CA THR A 140 -5.98 0.92 0.83
C THR A 140 -4.86 1.82 0.35
N ALA A 141 -3.70 1.25 -0.01
CA ALA A 141 -2.57 2.01 -0.55
C ALA A 141 -2.94 2.73 -1.87
N ALA A 142 -3.74 2.09 -2.72
CA ALA A 142 -4.25 2.69 -3.95
C ALA A 142 -5.20 3.85 -3.67
N ALA A 143 -6.14 3.66 -2.73
CA ALA A 143 -7.09 4.70 -2.32
C ALA A 143 -6.36 5.94 -1.78
N ASP A 144 -5.43 5.74 -0.84
CA ASP A 144 -4.59 6.82 -0.29
C ASP A 144 -3.78 7.53 -1.38
N THR A 145 -3.10 6.77 -2.23
CA THR A 145 -2.26 7.35 -3.28
C THR A 145 -3.08 8.20 -4.25
N TRP A 146 -4.25 7.71 -4.68
CA TRP A 146 -5.13 8.46 -5.58
C TRP A 146 -5.74 9.68 -4.89
N ALA A 147 -6.17 9.57 -3.64
CA ALA A 147 -6.71 10.68 -2.86
C ALA A 147 -5.70 11.81 -2.71
N THR A 148 -4.48 11.48 -2.29
CA THR A 148 -3.41 12.46 -2.09
C THR A 148 -3.02 13.09 -3.42
N GLU A 149 -2.82 12.29 -4.47
CA GLU A 149 -2.40 12.80 -5.77
C GLU A 149 -3.43 13.68 -6.45
N ILE A 150 -4.72 13.34 -6.41
CA ILE A 150 -5.78 14.10 -7.08
C ILE A 150 -6.28 15.25 -6.19
N GLY A 151 -6.42 14.99 -4.89
CA GLY A 151 -6.90 15.96 -3.91
C GLY A 151 -5.96 17.14 -3.75
N SER A 152 -4.64 16.91 -3.76
CA SER A 152 -3.66 17.99 -3.59
C SER A 152 -3.64 18.99 -4.76
N ARG A 153 -4.07 18.60 -5.97
CA ARG A 153 -3.92 19.42 -7.19
C ARG A 153 -4.91 20.57 -7.32
N THR A 154 -6.15 20.39 -6.85
CA THR A 154 -7.28 21.15 -7.41
C THR A 154 -8.38 21.52 -6.43
N SER A 155 -8.14 21.38 -5.13
CA SER A 155 -9.18 21.64 -4.14
C SER A 155 -9.00 23.01 -3.47
N ASN A 156 -9.77 24.02 -3.88
CA ASN A 156 -9.93 25.24 -3.08
C ASN A 156 -10.72 25.00 -1.77
N SER A 157 -11.09 23.74 -1.48
CA SER A 157 -11.94 23.32 -0.37
C SER A 157 -11.39 22.03 0.24
N THR A 158 -10.17 22.12 0.78
CA THR A 158 -9.56 21.04 1.59
C THR A 158 -9.80 21.36 3.06
N TYR A 159 -10.26 20.39 3.83
CA TYR A 159 -10.59 20.56 5.24
C TYR A 159 -9.91 19.50 6.08
N LEU A 160 -9.55 19.82 7.31
CA LEU A 160 -9.06 18.82 8.24
C LEU A 160 -10.16 17.82 8.59
N ILE A 161 -9.82 16.53 8.54
CA ILE A 161 -10.79 15.47 8.89
C ILE A 161 -11.22 15.51 10.37
N THR A 162 -10.42 16.12 11.24
CA THR A 162 -10.68 16.21 12.69
C THR A 162 -11.48 17.46 13.07
N THR A 163 -11.09 18.64 12.58
CA THR A 163 -11.68 19.93 12.99
C THR A 163 -12.62 20.52 11.94
N PHE A 164 -12.63 20.00 10.71
CA PHE A 164 -13.31 20.57 9.55
C PHE A 164 -12.88 22.00 9.21
N GLU A 165 -11.74 22.46 9.72
CA GLU A 165 -11.15 23.75 9.37
C GLU A 165 -10.54 23.69 7.97
N GLN A 166 -10.67 24.79 7.22
CA GLN A 166 -10.12 24.89 5.88
C GLN A 166 -8.59 24.97 5.94
N VAL A 167 -7.91 24.10 5.19
CA VAL A 167 -6.45 24.03 5.10
C VAL A 167 -5.98 24.08 3.66
N LYS A 168 -4.68 24.33 3.47
CA LYS A 168 -4.08 24.33 2.14
C LYS A 168 -4.10 22.90 1.55
N PRO A 169 -4.29 22.73 0.23
CA PRO A 169 -4.14 21.43 -0.42
C PRO A 169 -2.78 20.80 -0.15
N GLY A 170 -2.77 19.49 0.09
CA GLY A 170 -1.54 18.76 0.43
C GLY A 170 -1.10 18.90 1.89
N THR A 171 -1.89 19.54 2.74
CA THR A 171 -1.68 19.50 4.19
C THR A 171 -1.96 18.09 4.71
N ASP A 172 -1.06 17.53 5.52
CA ASP A 172 -1.26 16.23 6.18
C ASP A 172 -2.58 16.23 6.97
N GLY A 173 -3.40 15.21 6.73
CA GLY A 173 -4.75 15.06 7.29
C GLY A 173 -5.86 15.91 6.65
N GLY A 174 -5.53 16.66 5.59
CA GLY A 174 -6.51 17.39 4.79
C GLY A 174 -7.27 16.47 3.83
N VAL A 175 -8.60 16.49 3.91
CA VAL A 175 -9.51 15.78 3.00
C VAL A 175 -10.21 16.76 2.06
N SER A 176 -10.46 16.33 0.83
CA SER A 176 -11.20 17.11 -0.17
C SER A 176 -12.17 16.21 -0.92
N ILE A 177 -13.26 16.78 -1.44
CA ILE A 177 -14.25 16.01 -2.22
C ILE A 177 -13.58 15.26 -3.38
N LYS A 178 -12.70 15.94 -4.14
CA LYS A 178 -11.99 15.33 -5.27
C LYS A 178 -11.06 14.20 -4.83
N GLY A 179 -10.33 14.38 -3.72
CA GLY A 179 -9.48 13.34 -3.14
C GLY A 179 -10.30 12.13 -2.69
N THR A 180 -11.39 12.35 -1.96
CA THR A 180 -12.28 11.28 -1.48
C THR A 180 -12.93 10.53 -2.65
N THR A 181 -13.39 11.22 -3.69
CA THR A 181 -13.91 10.60 -4.91
C THR A 181 -12.83 9.76 -5.61
N ALA A 182 -11.59 10.25 -5.68
CA ALA A 182 -10.47 9.50 -6.24
C ALA A 182 -10.15 8.23 -5.43
N ALA A 183 -10.13 8.32 -4.09
CA ALA A 183 -9.98 7.15 -3.21
C ALA A 183 -11.08 6.11 -3.46
N PHE A 184 -12.34 6.56 -3.58
CA PHE A 184 -13.47 5.67 -3.87
C PHE A 184 -13.25 4.90 -5.18
N PHE A 185 -12.88 5.58 -6.26
CA PHE A 185 -12.65 4.91 -7.55
C PHE A 185 -11.44 3.96 -7.53
N ALA A 186 -10.36 4.30 -6.84
CA ALA A 186 -9.23 3.40 -6.63
C ALA A 186 -9.64 2.13 -5.86
N ALA A 187 -10.41 2.29 -4.78
CA ALA A 187 -10.91 1.17 -3.98
C ALA A 187 -11.84 0.27 -4.82
N VAL A 188 -12.75 0.84 -5.61
CA VAL A 188 -13.61 0.07 -6.54
C VAL A 188 -12.77 -0.66 -7.57
N MET A 189 -11.78 0.00 -8.17
CA MET A 189 -10.91 -0.58 -9.19
C MET A 189 -10.15 -1.80 -8.66
N ILE A 190 -9.44 -1.67 -7.53
CA ILE A 190 -8.65 -2.76 -6.95
C ILE A 190 -9.55 -3.88 -6.41
N SER A 191 -10.64 -3.55 -5.71
CA SER A 191 -11.56 -4.56 -5.18
C SER A 191 -12.25 -5.33 -6.31
N GLY A 192 -12.72 -4.61 -7.34
CA GLY A 192 -13.44 -5.18 -8.48
C GLY A 192 -12.56 -6.10 -9.33
N ILE A 193 -11.35 -5.66 -9.71
CA ILE A 193 -10.44 -6.51 -10.47
C ILE A 193 -10.04 -7.75 -9.67
N SER A 194 -9.86 -7.62 -8.36
CA SER A 194 -9.48 -8.73 -7.51
C SER A 194 -10.58 -9.77 -7.43
N VAL A 195 -11.83 -9.34 -7.22
CA VAL A 195 -13.00 -10.22 -7.21
C VAL A 195 -13.16 -10.94 -8.55
N TYR A 196 -12.96 -10.24 -9.67
CA TYR A 196 -13.00 -10.84 -11.00
C TYR A 196 -11.90 -11.89 -11.21
N VAL A 197 -10.64 -11.52 -11.00
CA VAL A 197 -9.47 -12.38 -11.30
C VAL A 197 -9.40 -13.59 -10.37
N PHE A 198 -9.78 -13.44 -9.10
CA PHE A 198 -9.83 -14.53 -8.13
C PHE A 198 -11.17 -15.27 -8.07
N SER A 199 -12.17 -14.84 -8.85
CA SER A 199 -13.53 -15.41 -8.85
C SER A 199 -14.15 -15.44 -7.45
N LEU A 200 -14.00 -14.34 -6.71
CA LEU A 200 -14.49 -14.20 -5.34
C LEU A 200 -15.97 -13.81 -5.33
N HIS A 201 -16.64 -14.06 -4.21
CA HIS A 201 -18.03 -13.65 -4.05
C HIS A 201 -18.16 -12.13 -3.91
N PHE A 202 -19.30 -11.56 -4.31
CA PHE A 202 -19.55 -10.12 -4.22
C PHE A 202 -19.47 -9.58 -2.78
N SER A 203 -19.75 -10.40 -1.77
CA SER A 203 -19.55 -10.01 -0.36
C SER A 203 -18.08 -9.68 -0.04
N VAL A 204 -17.12 -10.34 -0.71
CA VAL A 204 -15.69 -10.06 -0.57
C VAL A 204 -15.33 -8.70 -1.19
N PHE A 205 -15.97 -8.33 -2.32
CA PHE A 205 -15.83 -7.00 -2.90
C PHE A 205 -16.18 -5.92 -1.86
N ILE A 206 -17.33 -6.07 -1.19
CA ILE A 206 -17.81 -5.11 -0.18
C ILE A 206 -16.80 -5.01 0.97
N CYS A 207 -16.30 -6.14 1.48
CA CYS A 207 -15.32 -6.17 2.57
C CYS A 207 -14.04 -5.40 2.21
N ILE A 208 -13.45 -5.70 1.05
CA ILE A 208 -12.20 -5.06 0.59
C ILE A 208 -12.44 -3.57 0.32
N PHE A 209 -13.54 -3.24 -0.36
CA PHE A 209 -13.88 -1.86 -0.73
C PHE A 209 -14.06 -0.97 0.51
N ILE A 210 -14.89 -1.40 1.47
CA ILE A 210 -15.13 -0.64 2.71
C ILE A 210 -13.83 -0.50 3.50
N ALA A 211 -13.06 -1.59 3.63
CA ALA A 211 -11.82 -1.56 4.38
C ALA A 211 -10.77 -0.64 3.74
N ALA A 212 -10.70 -0.59 2.41
CA ALA A 212 -9.81 0.32 1.68
C ALA A 212 -10.16 1.79 1.88
N VAL A 213 -11.45 2.13 1.80
CA VAL A 213 -11.92 3.51 2.04
C VAL A 213 -11.67 3.93 3.49
N LEU A 214 -12.01 3.06 4.45
CA LEU A 214 -11.78 3.36 5.87
C LEU A 214 -10.29 3.44 6.21
N GLY A 215 -9.45 2.57 5.64
CA GLY A 215 -8.00 2.66 5.81
C GLY A 215 -7.42 3.96 5.28
N CYS A 216 -7.89 4.46 4.13
CA CYS A 216 -7.51 5.77 3.61
C CYS A 216 -7.97 6.93 4.52
N LEU A 217 -9.16 6.83 5.13
CA LEU A 217 -9.62 7.84 6.09
C LEU A 217 -8.83 7.81 7.40
N ILE A 218 -8.41 6.63 7.87
CA ILE A 218 -7.51 6.48 9.02
C ILE A 218 -6.18 7.17 8.75
N ASP A 219 -5.66 7.10 7.53
CA ASP A 219 -4.45 7.82 7.11
C ASP A 219 -4.58 9.32 7.35
N SER A 220 -5.65 9.92 6.81
CA SER A 220 -5.95 11.34 7.01
C SER A 220 -6.18 11.68 8.49
N TYR A 221 -6.84 10.80 9.24
CA TYR A 221 -7.10 11.03 10.67
C TYR A 221 -5.82 11.06 11.49
N LEU A 222 -4.94 10.09 11.29
CA LEU A 222 -3.62 10.04 11.93
C LEU A 222 -2.73 11.20 11.49
N GLY A 223 -2.80 11.59 10.22
CA GLY A 223 -2.09 12.76 9.72
C GLY A 223 -2.50 14.06 10.40
N ALA A 224 -3.81 14.27 10.55
CA ALA A 224 -4.34 15.44 11.25
C ALA A 224 -3.95 15.46 12.74
N LEU A 225 -3.88 14.31 13.40
CA LEU A 225 -3.55 14.22 14.82
C LEU A 225 -2.06 14.37 15.13
N PHE A 226 -1.20 13.73 14.35
CA PHE A 226 0.21 13.55 14.73
C PHE A 226 1.19 14.32 13.83
N GLN A 227 0.88 14.48 12.53
CA GLN A 227 1.86 15.02 11.57
C GLN A 227 1.89 16.55 11.56
N GLN A 228 0.72 17.20 11.69
CA GLN A 228 0.64 18.67 11.68
C GLN A 228 1.45 19.33 12.80
N ASN A 229 1.48 18.69 13.98
CA ASN A 229 2.13 19.21 15.16
C ASN A 229 3.55 18.64 15.36
N LYS A 230 4.07 17.85 14.41
CA LYS A 230 5.32 17.07 14.55
C LYS A 230 5.36 16.30 15.88
N ARG A 231 4.24 15.69 16.26
CA ARG A 231 4.15 14.95 17.51
C ARG A 231 4.89 13.64 17.36
N SER A 232 5.88 13.44 18.22
CA SER A 232 6.48 12.16 18.49
C SER A 232 5.77 11.49 19.65
N VAL A 233 5.73 10.16 19.65
CA VAL A 233 5.23 9.38 20.80
C VAL A 233 6.41 8.64 21.39
N MET A 234 6.68 8.89 22.67
CA MET A 234 7.63 8.11 23.44
C MET A 234 6.98 6.80 23.85
N LEU A 235 7.57 5.66 23.48
CA LEU A 235 7.17 4.36 23.97
C LEU A 235 7.89 4.10 25.30
N PRO A 236 7.21 4.17 26.46
CA PRO A 236 7.87 4.09 27.77
C PRO A 236 8.52 2.72 28.01
N ALA A 237 8.02 1.68 27.32
CA ALA A 237 8.49 0.31 27.49
C ALA A 237 9.85 0.02 26.83
N VAL A 238 10.27 0.83 25.84
CA VAL A 238 11.51 0.61 25.07
C VAL A 238 12.38 1.86 24.97
N ASP A 239 11.94 2.98 25.57
CA ASP A 239 12.65 4.26 25.56
C ASP A 239 13.01 4.73 24.13
N VAL A 240 12.05 4.53 23.22
CA VAL A 240 12.17 4.93 21.81
C VAL A 240 11.12 5.99 21.51
N GLU A 241 11.59 7.11 20.98
CA GLU A 241 10.75 8.16 20.41
C GLU A 241 10.42 7.80 18.96
N ILE A 242 9.12 7.71 18.65
CA ILE A 242 8.63 7.40 17.30
C ILE A 242 8.02 8.66 16.69
N ASP A 243 8.65 9.13 15.62
CA ASP A 243 8.11 10.17 14.76
C ASP A 243 7.04 9.62 13.83
N PHE A 244 5.88 10.27 13.80
CA PHE A 244 4.79 9.95 12.87
C PHE A 244 5.10 10.46 11.47
N SER A 245 6.05 9.80 10.80
CA SER A 245 6.32 10.06 9.38
C SER A 245 5.17 9.59 8.49
N ASN A 246 5.04 10.17 7.29
CA ASN A 246 4.07 9.72 6.28
C ASN A 246 4.20 8.22 5.99
N ASN A 247 5.42 7.69 5.88
CA ASN A 247 5.63 6.26 5.67
C ASN A 247 5.10 5.40 6.84
N LEU A 248 5.19 5.88 8.09
CA LEU A 248 4.62 5.16 9.23
C LEU A 248 3.09 5.16 9.18
N VAL A 249 2.48 6.31 8.90
CA VAL A 249 1.02 6.43 8.81
C VAL A 249 0.48 5.54 7.70
N ASN A 250 1.06 5.58 6.50
CA ASN A 250 0.71 4.67 5.40
C ASN A 250 0.83 3.19 5.79
N THR A 251 1.86 2.82 6.55
CA THR A 251 2.03 1.44 7.06
C THR A 251 0.89 1.04 8.00
N ILE A 252 0.50 1.93 8.91
CA ILE A 252 -0.61 1.67 9.85
C ILE A 252 -1.93 1.58 9.09
N SER A 253 -2.19 2.52 8.17
CA SER A 253 -3.41 2.61 7.37
C SER A 253 -3.64 1.36 6.51
N THR A 254 -2.61 0.91 5.79
CA THR A 254 -2.69 -0.31 4.96
C THR A 254 -2.86 -1.58 5.79
N GLY A 255 -2.23 -1.65 6.97
CA GLY A 255 -2.43 -2.74 7.92
C GLY A 255 -3.84 -2.77 8.49
N PHE A 256 -4.36 -1.61 8.89
CA PHE A 256 -5.73 -1.45 9.35
C PHE A 256 -6.73 -1.90 8.28
N GLY A 257 -6.58 -1.45 7.03
CA GLY A 257 -7.43 -1.89 5.92
C GLY A 257 -7.37 -3.40 5.68
N GLY A 258 -6.16 -3.99 5.72
CA GLY A 258 -6.00 -5.43 5.59
C GLY A 258 -6.68 -6.24 6.71
N LEU A 259 -6.44 -5.87 7.97
CA LEU A 259 -7.04 -6.52 9.13
C LEU A 259 -8.56 -6.34 9.15
N LEU A 260 -9.06 -5.15 8.85
CA LEU A 260 -10.49 -4.87 8.81
C LEU A 260 -11.19 -5.74 7.76
N ALA A 261 -10.61 -5.91 6.57
CA ALA A 261 -11.19 -6.78 5.55
C ALA A 261 -11.23 -8.27 5.98
N ILE A 262 -10.19 -8.75 6.66
CA ILE A 262 -10.15 -10.11 7.25
C ILE A 262 -11.27 -10.25 8.27
N ILE A 263 -11.36 -9.33 9.24
CA ILE A 263 -12.35 -9.35 10.31
C ILE A 263 -13.76 -9.29 9.72
N SER A 264 -14.03 -8.34 8.81
CA SER A 264 -15.32 -8.23 8.15
C SER A 264 -15.70 -9.53 7.44
N LYS A 265 -14.78 -10.16 6.71
CA LYS A 265 -15.11 -11.40 6.01
C LYS A 265 -15.47 -12.56 6.94
N LEU A 266 -14.90 -12.61 8.14
CA LEU A 266 -15.25 -13.61 9.16
C LEU A 266 -16.69 -13.45 9.67
N PHE A 267 -17.21 -12.22 9.72
CA PHE A 267 -18.60 -11.95 10.13
C PHE A 267 -19.62 -12.07 8.98
N PHE A 268 -19.20 -11.84 7.73
CA PHE A 268 -20.04 -11.93 6.53
C PHE A 268 -19.79 -13.24 5.75
N ALA A 269 -19.63 -14.36 6.47
CA ALA A 269 -19.47 -15.71 5.91
C ALA A 269 -20.82 -16.35 5.57
#